data_AF-A0A1N7QDV7-F1
#
_entry.id   AF-A0A1N7QDV7-F1
#
_cell.length_a   1.000
_cell.length_b   1.000
_cell.length_c   1.000
_cell.angle_alpha   90.00
_cell.angle_beta   90.00
_cell.angle_gamma   90.00
#
_symmetry.space_group_name_H-M   'P 1'
#
loop_
_entity.id
_entity.type
_entity.pdbx_description
1 polymer ?
#
loop_
_entity_poly.entity_id
_entity_poly.type
_entity_poly.pdbx_seq_one_letter_code
_entity_poly.pdbx_strand_id
1 'polypeptide(L)'
;DQRTYLQAEFSELQEEIDGIAKGTRYNGESLLDGTGSMSSGVDFMVGTSTTDVISVQIDDVDSTELGVNTSAINVSSQSGAQTALTAIDAAITSVASSRAEIGASMSRFEFRSDTIATSIENTEAANSAITDTDVATEQTKLSSAEVKTQAAIAALSSANEMPQNLLDLLR
;
A
#
# COMPACT_ATOMS: atom_id res chain seq x y z
N ASP A 1 -48.26 16.86 -18.89
CA ASP A 1 -47.40 17.59 -19.84
C ASP A 1 -46.10 18.06 -19.19
N GLN A 2 -46.03 19.20 -18.49
CA GLN A 2 -44.75 19.68 -17.92
C GLN A 2 -44.12 18.73 -16.88
N ARG A 3 -44.92 18.21 -15.95
CA ARG A 3 -44.43 17.25 -14.93
C ARG A 3 -44.07 15.87 -15.49
N THR A 4 -44.61 15.54 -16.66
CA THR A 4 -44.25 14.31 -17.38
C THR A 4 -42.86 14.43 -17.97
N TYR A 5 -42.50 15.60 -18.52
CA TYR A 5 -41.13 15.86 -18.98
C TYR A 5 -40.12 15.87 -17.83
N LEU A 6 -40.47 16.45 -16.67
CA LEU A 6 -39.63 16.38 -15.47
C LEU A 6 -39.44 14.94 -14.98
N GLN A 7 -40.49 14.11 -15.03
CA GLN A 7 -40.35 12.69 -14.68
C GLN A 7 -39.44 11.95 -15.66
N ALA A 8 -39.51 12.25 -16.96
CA ALA A 8 -38.61 11.65 -17.94
C ALA A 8 -37.15 12.03 -17.67
N GLU A 9 -36.86 13.32 -17.45
CA GLU A 9 -35.51 13.77 -17.06
C GLU A 9 -35.03 13.13 -15.75
N PHE A 10 -35.91 13.02 -14.76
CA PHE A 10 -35.59 12.35 -13.50
C PHE A 10 -35.22 10.88 -13.71
N SER A 11 -35.94 10.17 -14.59
CA SER A 11 -35.64 8.77 -14.92
C SER A 11 -34.31 8.61 -15.67
N GLU A 12 -33.98 9.51 -16.60
CA GLU A 12 -32.65 9.50 -17.26
C GLU A 12 -31.52 9.72 -16.25
N LEU A 13 -31.71 10.60 -15.26
CA LEU A 13 -30.72 10.81 -14.20
C LEU A 13 -30.55 9.58 -13.30
N GLN A 14 -31.63 8.84 -13.02
CA GLN A 14 -31.55 7.57 -12.29
C GLN A 14 -30.78 6.52 -13.10
N GLU A 15 -31.01 6.44 -14.42
CA GLU A 15 -30.27 5.56 -15.32
C GLU A 15 -28.78 5.93 -15.39
N GLU A 16 -28.45 7.22 -15.36
CA GLU A 16 -27.05 7.68 -15.32
C GLU A 16 -26.36 7.30 -13.99
N ILE A 17 -27.06 7.39 -12.85
CA ILE A 17 -26.54 6.90 -11.56
C ILE A 17 -26.20 5.41 -11.66
N ASP A 18 -27.13 4.60 -12.18
CA ASP A 18 -26.90 3.17 -12.42
C ASP A 18 -25.76 2.92 -13.41
N GLY A 19 -25.66 3.75 -14.45
CA GLY A 19 -24.60 3.68 -15.46
C GLY A 19 -23.22 3.92 -14.86
N ILE A 20 -23.09 4.90 -13.97
CA ILE A 20 -21.85 5.16 -13.22
C ILE A 20 -21.55 4.00 -12.27
N ALA A 21 -22.54 3.52 -11.52
CA ALA A 21 -22.35 2.42 -10.57
C ALA A 21 -21.84 1.15 -11.28
N LYS A 22 -22.50 0.73 -12.36
CA LYS A 22 -22.16 -0.47 -13.16
C LYS A 22 -20.89 -0.28 -14.02
N GLY A 23 -20.64 0.95 -14.44
CA GLY A 23 -19.52 1.31 -15.32
C GLY A 23 -18.19 1.50 -14.59
N THR A 24 -18.20 1.80 -13.30
CA THR A 24 -17.00 2.04 -12.50
C THR A 24 -16.31 0.72 -12.16
N ARG A 25 -15.19 0.44 -12.84
CA ARG A 25 -14.44 -0.80 -12.68
C ARG A 25 -12.96 -0.56 -12.45
N TYR A 26 -12.33 -1.45 -11.69
CA TYR A 26 -10.89 -1.51 -11.55
C TYR A 26 -10.42 -2.95 -11.76
N ASN A 27 -9.43 -3.13 -12.65
CA ASN A 27 -8.90 -4.45 -13.01
C ASN A 27 -10.00 -5.46 -13.43
N GLY A 28 -11.04 -4.99 -14.11
CA GLY A 28 -12.18 -5.80 -14.53
C GLY A 28 -13.24 -6.03 -13.45
N GLU A 29 -12.97 -5.68 -12.19
CA GLU A 29 -13.90 -5.83 -11.08
C GLU A 29 -14.80 -4.60 -10.92
N SER A 30 -16.07 -4.82 -10.61
CA SER A 30 -17.00 -3.73 -10.31
C SER A 30 -16.74 -3.14 -8.94
N LEU A 31 -16.88 -1.81 -8.80
CA LEU A 31 -16.61 -1.13 -7.54
C LEU A 31 -17.86 -0.61 -6.82
N LEU A 32 -18.93 -0.27 -7.53
CA LEU A 32 -20.00 0.59 -7.01
C LEU A 32 -21.42 0.00 -7.14
N ASP A 33 -21.59 -1.15 -7.79
CA ASP A 33 -22.90 -1.77 -8.06
C ASP A 33 -23.20 -3.00 -7.20
N GLY A 34 -22.45 -3.19 -6.10
CA GLY A 34 -22.62 -4.33 -5.20
C GLY A 34 -22.20 -5.70 -5.77
N THR A 35 -21.89 -5.82 -7.07
CA THR A 35 -21.58 -7.13 -7.69
C THR A 35 -20.12 -7.54 -7.54
N GLY A 36 -19.24 -6.59 -7.23
CA GLY A 36 -17.82 -6.84 -7.04
C GLY A 36 -17.45 -7.22 -5.61
N SER A 37 -16.26 -7.77 -5.46
CA SER A 37 -15.65 -8.27 -4.23
C SER A 37 -15.52 -7.18 -3.16
N MET A 38 -15.38 -5.91 -3.58
CA MET A 38 -15.32 -4.76 -2.68
C MET A 38 -16.60 -4.57 -1.87
N SER A 39 -17.76 -5.05 -2.35
CA SER A 39 -19.02 -5.00 -1.60
C SER A 39 -18.99 -5.86 -0.32
N SER A 40 -18.23 -6.95 -0.34
CA SER A 40 -18.06 -7.83 0.84
C SER A 40 -16.82 -7.49 1.68
N GLY A 41 -16.06 -6.45 1.28
CA GLY A 41 -14.77 -6.11 1.86
C GLY A 41 -13.61 -6.89 1.24
N VAL A 42 -12.52 -6.17 0.93
CA VAL A 42 -11.27 -6.74 0.43
C VAL A 42 -10.11 -6.28 1.30
N ASP A 43 -9.25 -7.22 1.65
CA ASP A 43 -8.05 -6.96 2.43
C ASP A 43 -6.86 -6.65 1.53
N PHE A 44 -6.26 -5.48 1.77
CA PHE A 44 -5.01 -5.07 1.13
C PHE A 44 -3.85 -5.31 2.09
N MET A 45 -2.87 -6.11 1.67
CA MET A 45 -1.66 -6.36 2.44
C MET A 45 -0.77 -5.12 2.45
N VAL A 46 -0.46 -4.61 3.65
CA VAL A 46 0.34 -3.39 3.87
C VAL A 46 1.48 -3.63 4.87
N GLY A 47 1.96 -4.86 4.92
CA GLY A 47 3.06 -5.25 5.79
C GLY A 47 3.60 -6.61 5.42
N THR A 48 4.30 -7.23 6.36
CA THR A 48 4.98 -8.51 6.14
C THR A 48 4.29 -9.68 6.83
N SER A 49 3.46 -9.41 7.85
CA SER A 49 2.61 -10.41 8.48
C SER A 49 1.30 -10.57 7.74
N THR A 50 0.71 -11.76 7.78
CA THR A 50 -0.63 -12.05 7.20
C THR A 50 -1.76 -11.25 7.85
N THR A 51 -1.50 -10.62 8.99
CA THR A 51 -2.44 -9.77 9.74
C THR A 51 -2.30 -8.29 9.41
N ASP A 52 -1.25 -7.88 8.69
CA ASP A 52 -0.97 -6.48 8.37
C ASP A 52 -1.79 -6.04 7.17
N VAL A 53 -3.10 -5.98 7.35
CA VAL A 53 -4.04 -5.65 6.27
C VAL A 53 -4.82 -4.36 6.56
N ILE A 54 -5.16 -3.66 5.49
CA ILE A 54 -6.22 -2.66 5.49
C ILE A 54 -7.40 -3.27 4.72
N SER A 55 -8.49 -3.52 5.44
CA SER A 55 -9.76 -3.93 4.83
C SER A 55 -10.49 -2.71 4.29
N VAL A 56 -10.93 -2.79 3.05
CA VAL A 56 -11.73 -1.75 2.38
C VAL A 56 -13.01 -2.40 1.87
N GLN A 57 -14.13 -1.81 2.26
CA GLN A 57 -15.44 -2.13 1.71
C GLN A 57 -15.98 -0.91 1.00
N ILE A 58 -16.64 -1.13 -0.13
CA ILE A 58 -17.40 -0.08 -0.83
C ILE A 58 -18.80 -0.60 -1.02
N ASP A 59 -19.75 0.07 -0.39
CA ASP A 59 -21.16 -0.27 -0.49
C ASP A 59 -21.70 0.03 -1.89
N ASP A 60 -22.79 -0.66 -2.23
CA ASP A 60 -23.55 -0.40 -3.45
C ASP A 60 -24.16 1.01 -3.39
N VAL A 61 -24.03 1.74 -4.49
CA VAL A 61 -24.54 3.11 -4.66
C VAL A 61 -25.38 3.24 -5.93
N ASP A 62 -25.94 2.14 -6.42
CA ASP A 62 -26.93 2.17 -7.49
C ASP A 62 -28.21 2.90 -7.06
N SER A 63 -29.06 3.26 -8.02
CA SER A 63 -30.26 4.04 -7.76
C SER A 63 -31.29 3.29 -6.87
N THR A 64 -31.21 1.96 -6.81
CA THR A 64 -32.11 1.12 -6.00
C THR A 64 -31.66 1.10 -4.54
N GLU A 65 -30.38 0.86 -4.29
CA GLU A 65 -29.79 0.83 -2.94
C GLU A 65 -29.82 2.23 -2.30
N LEU A 66 -29.58 3.28 -3.09
CA LEU A 66 -29.76 4.66 -2.65
C LEU A 66 -31.24 5.03 -2.39
N GLY A 67 -32.17 4.13 -2.71
CA GLY A 67 -33.60 4.31 -2.46
C GLY A 67 -34.25 5.37 -3.34
N VAL A 68 -33.57 5.84 -4.39
CA VAL A 68 -34.09 6.86 -5.31
C VAL A 68 -34.88 6.25 -6.47
N ASN A 69 -34.74 4.95 -6.73
CA ASN A 69 -35.46 4.22 -7.76
C ASN A 69 -36.52 3.27 -7.16
N THR A 70 -37.64 3.85 -6.75
CA THR A 70 -38.79 3.10 -6.24
C THR A 70 -40.08 3.58 -6.89
N SER A 71 -41.10 2.72 -6.97
CA SER A 71 -42.41 3.11 -7.52
C SER A 71 -43.10 4.24 -6.74
N ALA A 72 -42.67 4.49 -5.50
CA ALA A 72 -43.15 5.60 -4.66
C ALA A 72 -42.53 6.96 -5.07
N ILE A 73 -41.38 6.94 -5.73
CA ILE A 73 -40.68 8.15 -6.19
C ILE A 73 -41.14 8.47 -7.60
N ASN A 74 -42.11 9.38 -7.66
CA ASN A 74 -42.68 9.86 -8.90
C ASN A 74 -42.93 11.37 -8.83
N VAL A 75 -42.07 12.14 -9.51
CA VAL A 75 -42.11 13.60 -9.55
C VAL A 75 -43.26 14.16 -10.41
N SER A 76 -44.03 13.28 -11.07
CA SER A 76 -45.25 13.66 -11.79
C SER A 76 -46.38 14.13 -10.86
N SER A 77 -46.29 13.82 -9.56
CA SER A 77 -47.24 14.24 -8.51
C SER A 77 -46.55 15.09 -7.44
N GLN A 78 -47.30 15.96 -6.75
CA GLN A 78 -46.73 16.75 -5.65
C GLN A 78 -46.26 15.87 -4.47
N SER A 79 -47.06 14.86 -4.11
CA SER A 79 -46.71 13.94 -3.03
C SER A 79 -45.45 13.14 -3.36
N GLY A 80 -45.37 12.57 -4.57
CA GLY A 80 -44.21 11.80 -4.99
C GLY A 80 -42.95 12.65 -5.16
N ALA A 81 -43.09 13.93 -5.57
CA ALA A 81 -41.97 14.87 -5.57
C ALA A 81 -41.45 15.19 -4.15
N GLN A 82 -42.34 15.26 -3.15
CA GLN A 82 -41.92 15.46 -1.77
C GLN A 82 -41.20 14.23 -1.20
N THR A 83 -41.68 13.02 -1.53
CA THR A 83 -40.98 11.78 -1.21
C THR A 83 -39.62 11.70 -1.91
N ALA A 84 -39.54 12.12 -3.18
CA ALA A 84 -38.29 12.17 -3.95
C ALA A 84 -37.24 13.06 -3.29
N LEU A 85 -37.62 14.24 -2.79
CA LEU A 85 -36.70 15.15 -2.07
C LEU A 85 -36.09 14.46 -0.85
N THR A 86 -36.92 13.84 -0.01
CA THR A 86 -36.42 13.12 1.17
C THR A 86 -35.51 11.95 0.80
N ALA A 87 -35.85 11.20 -0.26
CA ALA A 87 -35.02 10.11 -0.75
C ALA A 87 -33.67 10.62 -1.31
N ILE A 88 -33.67 11.72 -2.06
CA ILE A 88 -32.45 12.34 -2.58
C ILE A 88 -31.55 12.84 -1.44
N ASP A 89 -32.10 13.49 -0.41
CA ASP A 89 -31.32 13.94 0.75
C ASP A 89 -30.65 12.75 1.48
N ALA A 90 -31.38 11.65 1.62
CA ALA A 90 -30.86 10.41 2.19
C ALA A 90 -29.76 9.81 1.28
N ALA A 91 -29.98 9.74 -0.03
CA ALA A 91 -29.02 9.24 -1.00
C ALA A 91 -27.73 10.08 -1.01
N ILE A 92 -27.83 11.41 -1.01
CA ILE A 92 -26.66 12.31 -0.92
C ILE A 92 -25.87 12.04 0.36
N THR A 93 -26.57 11.86 1.49
CA THR A 93 -25.93 11.55 2.77
C THR A 93 -25.23 10.19 2.72
N SER A 94 -25.86 9.17 2.13
CA SER A 94 -25.29 7.84 1.93
C SER A 94 -24.00 7.91 1.11
N VAL A 95 -24.05 8.52 -0.08
CA VAL A 95 -22.88 8.70 -0.95
C VAL A 95 -21.78 9.50 -0.25
N ALA A 96 -22.14 10.53 0.51
CA ALA A 96 -21.17 11.31 1.28
C ALA A 96 -20.49 10.45 2.37
N SER A 97 -21.23 9.57 3.04
CA SER A 97 -20.69 8.61 4.01
C SER A 97 -19.71 7.63 3.35
N SER A 98 -20.12 6.98 2.25
CA SER A 98 -19.25 6.05 1.52
C SER A 98 -17.96 6.75 1.04
N ARG A 99 -18.06 7.99 0.55
CA ARG A 99 -16.87 8.79 0.17
C ARG A 99 -15.98 9.13 1.36
N ALA A 100 -16.55 9.39 2.53
CA ALA A 100 -15.80 9.66 3.74
C ALA A 100 -15.04 8.41 4.22
N GLU A 101 -15.64 7.23 4.14
CA GLU A 101 -15.00 5.95 4.48
C GLU A 101 -13.85 5.58 3.54
N ILE A 102 -14.04 5.81 2.23
CA ILE A 102 -12.95 5.68 1.24
C ILE A 102 -11.84 6.70 1.54
N GLY A 103 -12.20 7.94 1.88
CA GLY A 103 -11.26 8.98 2.33
C GLY A 103 -10.42 8.57 3.54
N ALA A 104 -11.07 8.00 4.57
CA ALA A 104 -10.38 7.50 5.75
C ALA A 104 -9.44 6.35 5.41
N SER A 105 -9.86 5.44 4.52
CA SER A 105 -9.01 4.35 4.03
C SER A 105 -7.79 4.86 3.25
N MET A 106 -7.96 5.88 2.39
CA MET A 106 -6.85 6.56 1.69
C MET A 106 -5.84 7.13 2.68
N SER A 107 -6.27 7.88 3.71
CA SER A 107 -5.36 8.42 4.73
C SER A 107 -4.63 7.31 5.50
N ARG A 108 -5.28 6.17 5.75
CA ARG A 108 -4.61 5.01 6.36
C ARG A 108 -3.54 4.43 5.44
N PHE A 109 -3.80 4.33 4.13
CA PHE A 109 -2.80 3.87 3.17
C PHE A 109 -1.61 4.82 3.06
N GLU A 110 -1.84 6.13 3.03
CA GLU A 110 -0.77 7.15 3.02
C GLU A 110 0.11 7.01 4.27
N PHE A 111 -0.48 6.97 5.46
CA PHE A 111 0.27 6.80 6.70
C PHE A 111 1.05 5.47 6.76
N ARG A 112 0.45 4.38 6.28
CA ARG A 112 1.15 3.08 6.18
C ARG A 112 2.30 3.13 5.19
N SER A 113 2.13 3.78 4.05
CA SER A 113 3.18 3.98 3.04
C SER A 113 4.39 4.69 3.65
N ASP A 114 4.18 5.80 4.37
CA ASP A 114 5.26 6.56 5.01
C ASP A 114 5.98 5.74 6.10
N THR A 115 5.20 4.97 6.87
CA THR A 115 5.75 4.07 7.89
C THR A 115 6.61 2.98 7.26
N ILE A 116 6.16 2.37 6.17
CA ILE A 116 6.90 1.33 5.44
C ILE A 116 8.18 1.92 4.85
N ALA A 117 8.13 3.10 4.24
CA ALA A 117 9.31 3.76 3.69
C ALA A 117 10.38 4.01 4.78
N THR A 118 9.97 4.49 5.95
CA THR A 118 10.85 4.68 7.11
C THR A 118 11.42 3.35 7.61
N SER A 119 10.59 2.29 7.62
CA SER A 119 11.04 0.95 8.02
C SER A 119 12.06 0.36 7.05
N ILE A 120 11.91 0.61 5.74
CA ILE A 120 12.86 0.20 4.71
C ILE A 120 14.19 0.90 4.94
N GLU A 121 14.19 2.23 5.10
CA GLU A 121 15.41 3.02 5.35
C GLU A 121 16.18 2.52 6.59
N ASN A 122 15.46 2.29 7.70
CA ASN A 122 16.08 1.77 8.92
C ASN A 122 16.65 0.35 8.75
N THR A 123 15.95 -0.51 8.00
CA THR A 123 16.39 -1.89 7.76
C THR A 123 17.61 -1.92 6.83
N GLU A 124 17.62 -1.08 5.79
CA GLU A 124 18.76 -0.92 4.89
C GLU A 124 19.98 -0.35 5.63
N ALA A 125 19.79 0.65 6.49
CA ALA A 125 20.86 1.20 7.32
C ALA A 125 21.43 0.16 8.31
N ALA A 126 20.56 -0.62 8.96
CA ALA A 126 20.99 -1.71 9.84
C ALA A 126 21.76 -2.80 9.08
N ASN A 127 21.30 -3.15 7.88
CA ASN A 127 21.98 -4.12 7.02
C ASN A 127 23.37 -3.59 6.61
N SER A 128 23.46 -2.34 6.16
CA SER A 128 24.75 -1.70 5.81
C SER A 128 25.71 -1.72 6.99
N ALA A 129 25.25 -1.37 8.19
CA ALA A 129 26.10 -1.38 9.38
C ALA A 129 26.66 -2.77 9.71
N ILE A 130 25.85 -3.83 9.51
CA ILE A 130 26.29 -5.22 9.69
C ILE A 130 27.30 -5.59 8.61
N THR A 131 26.97 -5.39 7.34
CA THR A 131 27.85 -5.77 6.22
C THR A 131 29.17 -5.01 6.22
N ASP A 132 29.14 -3.72 6.53
CA ASP A 132 30.34 -2.88 6.56
C ASP A 132 31.25 -3.22 7.74
N THR A 133 30.69 -3.59 8.89
CA THR A 133 31.46 -4.08 10.05
C THR A 133 32.15 -5.40 9.75
N ASP A 134 31.45 -6.32 9.07
CA ASP A 134 32.02 -7.61 8.68
C ASP A 134 33.16 -7.42 7.66
N VAL A 135 32.97 -6.56 6.66
CA VAL A 135 34.03 -6.23 5.68
C VAL A 135 35.25 -5.61 6.36
N ALA A 136 35.08 -4.64 7.24
CA ALA A 136 36.19 -4.01 7.97
C ALA A 136 36.95 -5.04 8.86
N THR A 137 36.22 -5.96 9.49
CA THR A 137 36.81 -7.03 10.31
C THR A 137 37.61 -8.01 9.46
N GLU A 138 37.07 -8.46 8.31
CA GLU A 138 37.78 -9.35 7.39
C GLU A 138 39.00 -8.68 6.74
N GLN A 139 38.91 -7.40 6.39
CA GLN A 139 40.08 -6.63 5.92
C GLN A 139 41.17 -6.53 6.98
N THR A 140 40.81 -6.32 8.25
CA THR A 140 41.77 -6.27 9.36
C THR A 140 42.44 -7.63 9.58
N LYS A 141 41.69 -8.72 9.48
CA LYS A 141 42.25 -10.09 9.55
C LYS A 141 43.19 -10.36 8.39
N LEU A 142 42.81 -9.99 7.16
CA LEU A 142 43.65 -10.12 5.98
C LEU A 142 44.96 -9.36 6.14
N SER A 143 44.91 -8.08 6.53
CA SER A 143 46.10 -7.27 6.76
C SER A 143 46.99 -7.82 7.89
N SER A 144 46.41 -8.30 8.99
CA SER A 144 47.16 -8.98 10.06
C SER A 144 47.84 -10.26 9.57
N ALA A 145 47.16 -11.05 8.72
CA ALA A 145 47.73 -12.24 8.11
C ALA A 145 48.89 -11.87 7.17
N GLU A 146 48.76 -10.84 6.33
CA GLU A 146 49.82 -10.34 5.46
C GLU A 146 51.05 -9.90 6.27
N VAL A 147 50.88 -9.11 7.32
CA VAL A 147 51.98 -8.69 8.20
C VAL A 147 52.65 -9.89 8.86
N LYS A 148 51.88 -10.88 9.35
CA LYS A 148 52.44 -12.12 9.92
C LYS A 148 53.24 -12.91 8.89
N THR A 149 52.76 -13.00 7.64
CA THR A 149 53.50 -13.70 6.58
C THR A 149 54.81 -12.98 6.23
N GLN A 150 54.81 -11.65 6.13
CA GLN A 150 56.01 -10.86 5.91
C GLN A 150 57.00 -10.98 7.07
N ALA A 151 56.52 -10.93 8.32
CA ALA A 151 57.33 -11.13 9.52
C ALA A 151 57.92 -12.55 9.59
N ALA A 152 57.16 -13.58 9.19
CA ALA A 152 57.65 -14.95 9.11
C ALA A 152 58.75 -15.10 8.05
N ILE A 153 58.62 -14.44 6.90
CA ILE A 153 59.66 -14.43 5.86
C ILE A 153 60.93 -13.71 6.36
N ALA A 154 60.79 -12.56 7.01
CA ALA A 154 61.92 -11.82 7.59
C ALA A 154 62.62 -12.61 8.71
N ALA A 155 61.84 -13.24 9.60
CA ALA A 155 62.37 -14.09 10.65
C ALA A 155 63.09 -15.33 10.09
N LEU A 156 62.56 -15.93 9.02
CA LEU A 156 63.22 -17.02 8.29
C LEU A 156 64.54 -16.55 7.66
N SER A 157 64.57 -15.35 7.08
CA SER A 157 65.80 -14.74 6.54
C SER A 157 66.86 -14.53 7.63
N SER A 158 66.51 -13.90 8.76
CA SER A 158 67.43 -13.70 9.88
C SER A 158 67.88 -15.02 10.53
N ALA A 159 66.99 -16.02 10.60
CA ALA A 159 67.34 -17.36 11.09
C ALA A 159 68.32 -18.08 10.14
N ASN A 160 68.27 -17.80 8.84
CA ASN A 160 69.22 -18.33 7.85
C ASN A 160 70.59 -17.61 7.89
N GLU A 161 70.64 -16.34 8.29
CA GLU A 161 71.89 -15.58 8.41
C GLU A 161 72.67 -15.88 9.71
N MET A 162 71.98 -16.18 10.81
CA MET A 162 72.63 -16.52 12.10
C MET A 162 73.66 -17.66 12.00
N PRO A 163 73.39 -18.82 11.36
CA PRO A 163 74.34 -19.90 11.19
C PRO A 163 75.57 -19.53 10.35
N GLN A 164 75.43 -18.65 9.35
CA GLN A 164 76.55 -18.24 8.50
C GLN A 164 77.53 -17.33 9.26
N ASN A 165 77.01 -16.37 10.03
CA ASN A 165 77.85 -15.51 10.88
C ASN A 165 78.55 -16.32 11.98
N LEU A 166 77.91 -17.38 12.49
CA LEU A 166 78.51 -18.28 13.47
C LEU A 166 79.64 -19.13 12.87
N LEU A 167 79.52 -19.52 11.59
CA LEU A 167 80.59 -20.22 10.86
C LEU A 167 81.78 -19.31 10.53
N ASP A 168 81.55 -18.03 10.24
CA ASP A 168 82.63 -17.04 10.06
C ASP A 168 83.37 -16.74 11.37
N LEU A 169 82.70 -16.81 12.54
CA LEU A 169 83.33 -16.63 13.85
C LEU A 169 84.14 -17.86 14.31
N LEU A 170 83.95 -19.02 13.68
CA LEU A 170 84.68 -20.27 13.94
C LEU A 170 85.85 -20.49 12.98
N ARG A 171 86.21 -19.50 12.16
CA ARG A 171 87.37 -19.51 11.25
C ARG A 171 88.55 -18.73 11.80
#